data_AF-A0A935UBW3-F1
#
_entry.id   AF-A0A935UBW3-F1
#
_cell.length_a   1.000
_cell.length_b   1.000
_cell.length_c   1.000
_cell.angle_alpha   90.00
_cell.angle_beta   90.00
_cell.angle_gamma   90.00
#
_symmetry.space_group_name_H-M   'P 1'
#
loop_
_entity.id
_entity.type
_entity.pdbx_description
1 polymer ?
#
loop_
_entity_poly.entity_id
_entity_poly.type
_entity_poly.pdbx_seq_one_letter_code
_entity_poly.pdbx_strand_id
1 'polypeptide(L)' 'MSQAPATPGAADDDVHDEPIPMMQQLIDNPFLLLFLGVAMPTVLYIVWGVMEIVGIPLAK' A
#
# COMPACT_ATOMS: atom_id res chain seq x y z
N MET A 1 -42.99 27.84 -34.07
CA MET A 1 -42.31 27.80 -32.76
C MET A 1 -40.93 27.23 -33.00
N SER A 2 -39.90 28.06 -32.91
CA SER A 2 -38.51 27.68 -33.19
C SER A 2 -37.96 26.86 -32.02
N GLN A 3 -37.58 25.62 -32.27
CA GLN A 3 -36.88 24.79 -31.29
C GLN A 3 -35.39 25.13 -31.37
N ALA A 4 -34.85 25.67 -30.27
CA ALA A 4 -33.42 25.98 -30.12
C ALA A 4 -32.59 24.69 -30.11
N PRO A 5 -31.32 24.71 -30.57
CA PRO A 5 -30.47 23.53 -30.52
C PRO A 5 -30.14 23.24 -29.06
N ALA A 6 -30.39 22.02 -28.61
CA ALA A 6 -29.89 21.55 -27.33
C ALA A 6 -28.37 21.49 -27.42
N THR A 7 -27.69 22.38 -26.71
CA THR A 7 -26.23 22.36 -26.54
C THR A 7 -25.85 21.08 -25.79
N PRO A 8 -25.12 20.14 -26.40
CA PRO A 8 -24.53 19.02 -25.66
C PRO A 8 -23.20 19.52 -25.12
N GLY A 9 -23.22 20.10 -23.93
CA GLY A 9 -22.02 20.62 -23.31
C GLY A 9 -22.31 21.24 -21.96
N ALA A 10 -22.35 20.41 -20.93
CA ALA A 10 -22.09 20.74 -19.52
C ALA A 10 -22.57 19.58 -18.59
N ALA A 11 -22.23 18.34 -18.95
CA ALA A 11 -22.35 17.23 -18.00
C ALA A 11 -20.92 16.87 -17.56
N ASP A 12 -20.57 17.41 -16.39
CA ASP A 12 -19.77 16.73 -15.38
C ASP A 12 -18.29 16.46 -15.69
N ASP A 13 -17.49 17.53 -15.82
CA ASP A 13 -16.02 17.51 -15.70
C ASP A 13 -15.56 17.63 -14.22
N ASP A 14 -16.27 17.01 -13.26
CA ASP A 14 -16.03 17.21 -11.80
C ASP A 14 -15.89 15.88 -11.03
N VAL A 15 -15.33 14.83 -11.66
CA VAL A 15 -15.21 13.47 -11.07
C VAL A 15 -13.75 13.07 -10.81
N HIS A 16 -12.77 13.96 -10.95
CA HIS A 16 -11.37 13.54 -11.12
C HIS A 16 -10.34 13.90 -10.03
N ASP A 17 -10.72 14.39 -8.84
CA ASP A 17 -9.75 14.76 -7.79
C ASP A 17 -10.09 14.24 -6.38
N GLU A 18 -10.65 13.04 -6.25
CA GLU A 18 -10.75 12.39 -4.93
C GLU A 18 -9.36 11.87 -4.47
N PRO A 19 -8.89 12.24 -3.26
CA PRO A 19 -7.60 11.76 -2.75
C PRO A 19 -7.56 10.24 -2.66
N ILE A 20 -6.55 9.62 -3.27
CA ILE A 20 -6.40 8.16 -3.25
C ILE A 20 -6.20 7.69 -1.80
N PRO A 21 -7.05 6.76 -1.30
CA PRO A 21 -6.94 6.24 0.06
C PRO A 21 -5.56 5.64 0.35
N MET A 22 -5.01 5.89 1.55
CA MET A 22 -3.66 5.44 1.93
C MET A 22 -3.49 3.91 1.89
N MET A 23 -4.53 3.15 2.26
CA MET A 23 -4.50 1.69 2.20
C MET A 23 -4.40 1.19 0.75
N GLN A 24 -5.04 1.90 -0.19
CA GLN A 24 -5.02 1.57 -1.61
C GLN A 24 -3.60 1.78 -2.18
N GLN A 25 -2.95 2.91 -1.86
CA GLN A 25 -1.56 3.16 -2.26
C GLN A 25 -0.56 2.12 -1.72
N LEU A 26 -0.82 1.58 -0.52
CA LEU A 26 0.02 0.54 0.08
C LEU A 26 -0.08 -0.80 -0.68
N ILE A 27 -1.29 -1.19 -1.11
CA ILE A 27 -1.54 -2.44 -1.84
C ILE A 27 -1.18 -2.30 -3.32
N ASP A 28 -1.31 -1.11 -3.90
CA ASP A 28 -1.04 -0.87 -5.31
C ASP A 28 0.45 -0.73 -5.64
N ASN A 29 1.32 -0.60 -4.63
CA ASN A 29 2.77 -0.53 -4.83
C ASN A 29 3.43 -1.91 -4.67
N PRO A 30 3.80 -2.60 -5.77
CA PRO A 30 4.38 -3.93 -5.72
C PRO A 30 5.72 -3.97 -4.98
N PHE A 31 6.49 -2.88 -4.96
CA PHE A 31 7.75 -2.83 -4.21
C PHE A 31 7.53 -2.71 -2.71
N LEU A 32 6.50 -1.99 -2.27
CA LEU A 32 6.12 -1.95 -0.85
C LEU A 32 5.64 -3.32 -0.38
N LEU A 33 4.84 -4.02 -1.20
CA LEU A 33 4.41 -5.38 -0.91
C LEU A 33 5.58 -6.37 -0.91
N LEU A 34 6.51 -6.27 -1.86
CA LEU A 34 7.74 -7.08 -1.88
C LEU A 34 8.58 -6.80 -0.64
N PHE A 35 8.83 -5.54 -0.34
CA PHE A 35 9.60 -5.13 0.83
C PHE A 35 8.97 -5.68 2.10
N LEU A 36 7.66 -5.48 2.31
CA LEU A 36 6.98 -6.01 3.48
C LEU A 36 7.01 -7.55 3.51
N GLY A 37 6.83 -8.20 2.37
CA GLY A 37 6.85 -9.66 2.23
C GLY A 37 8.20 -10.30 2.55
N VAL A 38 9.32 -9.61 2.27
CA VAL A 38 10.67 -10.09 2.61
C VAL A 38 11.09 -9.59 4.00
N ALA A 39 10.88 -8.31 4.30
CA ALA A 39 11.30 -7.70 5.55
C ALA A 39 10.60 -8.31 6.76
N MET A 40 9.29 -8.61 6.68
CA MET A 40 8.54 -9.23 7.78
C MET A 40 9.18 -10.54 8.27
N PRO A 41 9.30 -11.59 7.43
CA PRO A 41 9.95 -12.83 7.87
C PRO A 41 11.41 -12.61 8.23
N THR A 42 12.16 -11.78 7.49
CA THR A 42 13.58 -11.53 7.80
C THR A 42 13.75 -10.96 9.20
N VAL A 43 13.01 -9.92 9.57
CA VAL A 43 13.11 -9.32 10.92
C VAL A 43 12.65 -10.31 11.99
N LEU A 44 11.54 -11.02 11.76
CA LEU A 44 11.05 -12.04 12.69
C LEU A 44 12.10 -13.13 12.94
N TYR A 45 12.70 -13.69 11.89
CA TYR A 45 13.73 -14.72 12.01
C TYR A 45 15.01 -14.20 12.65
N ILE A 46 15.43 -12.96 12.37
CA ILE A 46 16.58 -12.35 13.03
C ILE A 46 16.32 -12.22 14.52
N VAL A 47 15.20 -11.61 14.92
CA VAL A 47 14.86 -11.41 16.32
C VAL A 47 14.75 -12.74 17.04
N TRP A 48 14.06 -13.71 16.43
CA TRP A 48 13.96 -15.04 16.99
C TRP A 48 15.33 -15.72 17.13
N GLY A 49 16.16 -15.70 16.08
CA GLY A 49 17.50 -16.29 16.11
C GLY A 49 18.42 -15.63 17.15
N VAL A 50 18.33 -14.31 17.34
CA VAL A 50 19.09 -13.62 18.39
C VAL A 50 18.63 -14.06 19.78
N MET A 51 17.32 -14.20 20.00
CA MET A 51 16.79 -14.71 21.27
C MET A 51 17.28 -16.14 21.56
N GLU A 52 17.31 -17.01 20.55
CA GLU A 52 17.87 -18.36 20.69
C GLU A 52 19.35 -18.32 21.08
N ILE A 53 20.17 -17.50 20.41
CA ILE A 53 21.61 -17.39 20.68
C ILE A 53 21.88 -16.88 22.11
N VAL A 54 21.16 -15.86 22.57
CA VAL A 54 21.32 -15.31 23.93
C VAL A 54 20.95 -16.34 25.00
N GLY A 55 20.01 -17.26 24.68
CA GLY A 55 19.62 -18.34 25.57
C GLY A 55 20.63 -19.49 25.67
N ILE A 56 21.63 -19.57 24.78
CA ILE A 56 22.62 -20.65 24.81
C ILE A 56 23.57 -20.43 26.00
N PRO A 57 23.63 -21.36 26.96
CA PRO A 57 24.55 -21.25 28.07
C PRO A 57 25.99 -21.38 27.57
N LEU A 58 26.84 -20.44 27.96
CA LEU A 58 28.27 -20.49 27.66
C LEU A 58 28.90 -21.66 28.42
N ALA A 59 29.59 -22.54 27.71
CA ALA A 59 30.32 -23.65 28.32
C ALA A 59 31.36 -23.10 29.31
N LYS A 60 31.48 -23.76 30.46
CA LYS A 60 32.36 -23.36 31.56
C LYS A 60 33.81 -23.72 31.32
#